data_AF-A0A944CA19-F1
#
_entry.id   AF-A0A944CA19-F1
#
_cell.length_a   1.000
_cell.length_b   1.000
_cell.length_c   1.000
_cell.angle_alpha   90.00
_cell.angle_beta   90.00
_cell.angle_gamma   90.00
#
_symmetry.space_group_name_H-M   'P 1'
#
loop_
_entity.id
_entity.type
_entity.pdbx_description
1 polymer ?
#
loop_
_entity_poly.entity_id
_entity_poly.type
_entity_poly.pdbx_seq_one_letter_code
_entity_poly.pdbx_strand_id
1 'polypeptide(L)'
;MTDARQFNDDIVEPTLAEFDEEFSCLRRAFLAVAVVDALAAQIYAQAVEHNINPFDLLGWHEDGDPSDPNDSKFRHRIAENCTGFQIVRDVAKANKHAVLTRGKPIVKRADQVVSKSKGFGLGRYGEGRFGGVYQVIIRFDDGEEAYLEHQILEAHDTLLNLVELLEQHLA
;
A
#
# COMPACT_ATOMS: atom_id res chain seq x y z
N MET A 1 7.99 -12.73 17.23
CA MET A 1 7.70 -11.75 16.17
C MET A 1 6.23 -11.91 15.84
N THR A 2 5.49 -10.84 15.56
CA THR A 2 4.12 -10.97 15.01
C THR A 2 4.30 -11.41 13.55
N ASP A 3 3.73 -12.55 13.15
CA ASP A 3 3.78 -12.97 11.74
C ASP A 3 2.90 -12.06 10.86
N ALA A 4 3.05 -12.14 9.54
CA ALA A 4 2.39 -11.23 8.60
C ALA A 4 0.86 -11.33 8.65
N ARG A 5 0.32 -12.55 8.87
CA ARG A 5 -1.12 -12.77 9.06
C ARG A 5 -1.60 -12.09 10.33
N GLN A 6 -0.94 -12.34 11.45
CA GLN A 6 -1.30 -11.71 12.71
C GLN A 6 -1.16 -10.19 12.64
N PHE A 7 -0.15 -9.66 11.94
CA PHE A 7 -0.01 -8.21 11.73
C PHE A 7 -1.15 -7.65 10.89
N ASN A 8 -1.61 -8.38 9.88
CA ASN A 8 -2.79 -8.00 9.12
C ASN A 8 -4.03 -7.89 10.04
N ASP A 9 -4.30 -8.96 10.78
CA ASP A 9 -5.54 -9.11 11.56
C ASP A 9 -5.57 -8.15 12.76
N ASP A 10 -4.42 -7.95 13.44
CA ASP A 10 -4.34 -7.13 14.66
C ASP A 10 -4.10 -5.64 14.37
N ILE A 11 -3.51 -5.28 13.22
CA ILE A 11 -3.08 -3.90 12.92
C ILE A 11 -3.69 -3.36 11.64
N VAL A 12 -3.55 -4.07 10.50
CA VAL A 12 -3.97 -3.55 9.19
C VAL A 12 -5.48 -3.46 9.10
N GLU A 13 -6.20 -4.57 9.30
CA GLU A 13 -7.65 -4.61 9.16
C GLU A 13 -8.38 -3.63 10.09
N PRO A 14 -8.06 -3.54 11.39
CA PRO A 14 -8.69 -2.55 12.27
C PRO A 14 -8.41 -1.11 11.82
N THR A 15 -7.18 -0.82 11.35
CA THR A 15 -6.81 0.51 10.84
C THR A 15 -7.61 0.85 9.58
N LEU A 16 -7.81 -0.12 8.68
CA LEU A 16 -8.60 0.08 7.47
C LEU A 16 -10.09 0.28 7.80
N ALA A 17 -10.64 -0.48 8.75
CA ALA A 17 -12.00 -0.31 9.23
C ALA A 17 -12.21 1.09 9.86
N GLU A 18 -11.27 1.54 10.69
CA GLU A 18 -11.30 2.90 11.25
C GLU A 18 -11.21 3.97 10.16
N PHE A 19 -10.41 3.75 9.12
CA PHE A 19 -10.35 4.70 8.00
C PHE A 19 -11.66 4.71 7.19
N ASP A 20 -12.30 3.56 6.99
CA ASP A 20 -13.58 3.42 6.28
C ASP A 20 -14.71 4.22 6.95
N GLU A 21 -14.72 4.27 8.29
CA GLU A 21 -15.68 5.06 9.07
C GLU A 21 -15.53 6.58 8.85
N GLU A 22 -14.30 7.06 8.66
CA GLU A 22 -13.96 8.49 8.48
C GLU A 22 -13.03 8.70 7.28
N PHE A 23 -13.45 8.26 6.10
CA PHE A 23 -12.68 8.22 4.84
C PHE A 23 -12.22 9.60 4.31
N SER A 24 -12.70 10.70 4.88
CA SER A 24 -12.22 12.06 4.60
C SER A 24 -11.04 12.51 5.48
N CYS A 25 -10.72 11.74 6.53
CA CYS A 25 -9.74 12.11 7.54
C CYS A 25 -8.32 11.80 7.07
N LEU A 26 -7.54 12.84 6.78
CA LEU A 26 -6.14 12.71 6.35
C LEU A 26 -5.28 11.93 7.35
N ARG A 27 -5.52 12.09 8.66
CA ARG A 27 -4.77 11.36 9.69
C ARG A 27 -4.99 9.85 9.56
N ARG A 28 -6.25 9.42 9.44
CA ARG A 28 -6.59 7.99 9.30
C ARG A 28 -6.10 7.45 7.96
N ALA A 29 -6.21 8.22 6.89
CA ALA A 29 -5.70 7.84 5.57
C ALA A 29 -4.18 7.61 5.57
N PHE A 30 -3.41 8.50 6.21
CA PHE A 30 -1.97 8.32 6.30
C PHE A 30 -1.56 7.15 7.20
N LEU A 31 -2.33 6.86 8.25
CA LEU A 31 -2.11 5.66 9.06
C LEU A 31 -2.39 4.38 8.25
N ALA A 32 -3.51 4.34 7.52
CA ALA A 32 -3.86 3.24 6.62
C ALA A 32 -2.76 2.97 5.58
N VAL A 33 -2.26 4.02 4.92
CA VAL A 33 -1.13 3.92 4.00
C VAL A 33 0.12 3.33 4.68
N ALA A 34 0.44 3.81 5.88
CA ALA A 34 1.64 3.38 6.59
C ALA A 34 1.59 1.91 6.99
N VAL A 35 0.44 1.42 7.50
CA VAL A 35 0.31 0.02 7.91
C VAL A 35 0.24 -0.93 6.72
N VAL A 36 -0.38 -0.53 5.60
CA VAL A 36 -0.40 -1.34 4.37
C VAL A 36 0.99 -1.43 3.73
N ASP A 37 1.77 -0.34 3.65
CA ASP A 37 3.19 -0.42 3.23
C ASP A 37 4.03 -1.27 4.19
N ALA A 38 3.73 -1.23 5.50
CA ALA A 38 4.42 -2.03 6.50
C ALA A 38 4.09 -3.53 6.40
N LEU A 39 2.89 -3.92 5.97
CA LEU A 39 2.53 -5.33 5.75
C LEU A 39 3.46 -5.99 4.72
N ALA A 40 3.83 -5.28 3.66
CA ALA A 40 4.83 -5.79 2.69
C ALA A 40 6.19 -6.08 3.35
N ALA A 41 6.59 -5.28 4.33
CA ALA A 41 7.81 -5.51 5.10
C ALA A 41 7.69 -6.73 6.03
N GLN A 42 6.51 -6.96 6.63
CA GLN A 42 6.25 -8.13 7.47
C GLN A 42 6.30 -9.43 6.65
N ILE A 43 5.70 -9.45 5.46
CA ILE A 43 5.75 -10.59 4.53
C ILE A 43 7.21 -10.92 4.20
N TYR A 44 8.01 -9.91 3.84
CA TYR A 44 9.43 -10.10 3.54
C TYR A 44 10.20 -10.66 4.74
N ALA A 45 10.06 -10.03 5.91
CA ALA A 45 10.78 -10.43 7.12
C ALA A 45 10.43 -11.87 7.54
N GLN A 46 9.16 -12.24 7.49
CA GLN A 46 8.72 -13.59 7.81
C GLN A 46 9.25 -14.61 6.80
N ALA A 47 9.19 -14.34 5.50
CA ALA A 47 9.75 -15.24 4.48
C ALA A 47 11.25 -15.50 4.72
N VAL A 48 12.03 -14.44 4.98
CA VAL A 48 13.46 -14.54 5.29
C VAL A 48 13.70 -15.34 6.58
N GLU A 49 12.95 -15.10 7.65
CA GLU A 49 13.07 -15.85 8.92
C GLU A 49 12.86 -17.36 8.72
N HIS A 50 11.98 -17.73 7.79
CA HIS A 50 11.68 -19.12 7.46
C HIS A 50 12.52 -19.70 6.31
N ASN A 51 13.57 -19.00 5.86
CA ASN A 51 14.43 -19.40 4.72
C ASN A 51 13.65 -19.62 3.40
N ILE A 52 12.56 -18.90 3.21
CA ILE A 52 11.79 -18.84 1.96
C ILE A 52 12.30 -17.64 1.18
N ASN A 53 12.59 -17.81 -0.11
CA ASN A 53 12.92 -16.67 -0.97
C ASN A 53 11.66 -15.82 -1.18
N PRO A 54 11.60 -14.56 -0.70
CA PRO A 54 10.39 -13.74 -0.79
C PRO A 54 9.93 -13.50 -2.23
N PHE A 55 10.84 -13.56 -3.20
CA PHE A 55 10.52 -13.37 -4.61
C PHE A 55 9.77 -14.57 -5.23
N ASP A 56 9.89 -15.77 -4.65
CA ASP A 56 9.12 -16.94 -5.09
C ASP A 56 7.61 -16.71 -4.90
N LEU A 57 7.21 -15.94 -3.88
CA LEU A 57 5.80 -15.54 -3.66
C LEU A 57 5.23 -14.71 -4.82
N LEU A 58 6.10 -14.02 -5.56
CA LEU A 58 5.71 -13.23 -6.74
C LEU A 58 5.74 -14.07 -8.02
N GLY A 59 6.27 -15.29 -7.98
CA GLY A 59 6.61 -16.09 -9.17
C GLY A 59 7.89 -15.61 -9.86
N TRP A 60 8.77 -14.90 -9.14
CA TRP A 60 10.02 -14.35 -9.66
C TRP A 60 11.18 -15.09 -9.01
N HIS A 61 11.89 -15.90 -9.79
CA HIS A 61 13.14 -16.49 -9.34
C HIS A 61 14.27 -15.51 -9.67
N GLU A 62 14.44 -14.48 -8.83
CA GLU A 62 15.66 -13.68 -8.87
C GLU A 62 16.80 -14.42 -8.16
N ASP A 63 18.02 -14.27 -8.69
CA ASP A 63 19.28 -14.51 -7.96
C ASP A 63 19.45 -13.43 -6.87
N GLY A 64 18.49 -13.34 -5.95
CA GLY A 64 18.52 -12.50 -4.77
C GLY A 64 19.20 -13.26 -3.63
N ASP A 65 19.96 -12.55 -2.80
CA ASP A 65 20.44 -13.11 -1.54
C ASP A 65 19.27 -13.12 -0.54
N PRO A 66 18.73 -14.30 -0.13
CA PRO A 66 17.64 -14.37 0.83
C PRO A 66 18.04 -13.85 2.21
N SER A 67 19.32 -13.51 2.44
CA SER A 67 19.81 -12.90 3.68
C SER A 67 19.93 -11.37 3.65
N ASP A 68 19.59 -10.70 2.53
CA ASP A 68 19.55 -9.24 2.50
C ASP A 68 18.38 -8.73 3.37
N PRO A 69 18.61 -7.96 4.45
CA PRO A 69 17.51 -7.42 5.26
C PRO A 69 16.75 -6.29 4.55
N ASN A 70 17.20 -5.86 3.36
CA ASN A 70 16.62 -4.75 2.63
C ASN A 70 15.51 -5.19 1.67
N ASP A 71 14.28 -5.06 2.12
CA ASP A 71 13.06 -5.34 1.36
C ASP A 71 12.74 -4.35 0.21
N SER A 72 13.60 -3.35 -0.05
CA SER A 72 13.35 -2.33 -1.07
C SER A 72 13.13 -2.91 -2.47
N LYS A 73 13.85 -3.97 -2.83
CA LYS A 73 13.68 -4.67 -4.13
C LYS A 73 12.36 -5.42 -4.17
N PHE A 74 12.02 -6.13 -3.10
CA PHE A 74 10.76 -6.85 -2.98
C PHE A 74 9.56 -5.91 -3.12
N ARG A 75 9.54 -4.80 -2.37
CA ARG A 75 8.50 -3.75 -2.53
C ARG A 75 8.54 -3.04 -3.88
N HIS A 76 9.67 -3.07 -4.57
CA HIS A 76 9.73 -2.57 -5.95
C HIS A 76 9.01 -3.52 -6.90
N ARG A 77 9.25 -4.83 -6.79
CA ARG A 77 8.60 -5.86 -7.62
C ARG A 77 7.09 -5.94 -7.42
N ILE A 78 6.59 -5.77 -6.19
CA ILE A 78 5.14 -5.66 -5.94
C ILE A 78 4.56 -4.45 -6.70
N ALA A 79 5.22 -3.30 -6.61
CA ALA A 79 4.78 -2.07 -7.25
C ALA A 79 4.83 -2.10 -8.79
N GLU A 80 5.65 -2.97 -9.40
CA GLU A 80 5.63 -3.16 -10.86
C GLU A 80 4.37 -3.87 -11.35
N ASN A 81 3.72 -4.65 -10.48
CA ASN A 81 2.55 -5.47 -10.83
C ASN A 81 1.24 -4.95 -10.18
N CYS A 82 1.32 -4.06 -9.20
CA CYS A 82 0.17 -3.45 -8.52
C CYS A 82 0.35 -1.93 -8.45
N THR A 83 -0.47 -1.21 -9.23
CA THR A 83 -0.42 0.27 -9.27
C THR A 83 -0.88 0.86 -7.93
N GLY A 84 -1.91 0.27 -7.32
CA GLY A 84 -2.36 0.65 -5.98
C GLY A 84 -1.23 0.61 -4.95
N PHE A 85 -0.46 -0.49 -4.91
CA PHE A 85 0.68 -0.62 -4.01
C PHE A 85 1.81 0.35 -4.36
N GLN A 86 2.08 0.62 -5.63
CA GLN A 86 3.05 1.65 -6.03
C GLN A 86 2.70 3.01 -5.43
N ILE A 87 1.43 3.40 -5.53
CA ILE A 87 0.92 4.66 -4.99
C ILE A 87 0.98 4.66 -3.46
N VAL A 88 0.54 3.60 -2.79
CA VAL A 88 0.57 3.48 -1.32
C VAL A 88 2.02 3.61 -0.81
N ARG A 89 2.95 2.88 -1.41
CA ARG A 89 4.38 2.94 -1.07
C ARG A 89 4.95 4.34 -1.27
N ASP A 90 4.61 4.99 -2.39
CA ASP A 90 5.11 6.33 -2.70
C ASP A 90 4.54 7.37 -1.73
N VAL A 91 3.26 7.29 -1.37
CA VAL A 91 2.64 8.14 -0.33
C VAL A 91 3.31 7.91 1.03
N ALA A 92 3.51 6.65 1.45
CA ALA A 92 4.17 6.31 2.71
C ALA A 92 5.58 6.92 2.78
N LYS A 93 6.37 6.77 1.71
CA LYS A 93 7.71 7.35 1.61
C LYS A 93 7.68 8.88 1.56
N ALA A 94 6.75 9.47 0.83
CA ALA A 94 6.60 10.93 0.75
C ALA A 94 6.21 11.52 2.11
N ASN A 95 5.37 10.85 2.90
CA ASN A 95 5.06 11.28 4.27
C ASN A 95 6.28 11.28 5.19
N LYS A 96 7.16 10.28 5.03
CA LYS A 96 8.40 10.19 5.81
C LYS A 96 9.45 11.21 5.37
N HIS A 97 9.56 11.48 4.07
CA HIS A 97 10.64 12.29 3.49
C HIS A 97 10.23 13.70 3.05
N ALA A 98 8.94 14.04 3.18
CA ALA A 98 8.24 15.19 2.59
C ALA A 98 8.25 15.22 1.04
N VAL A 99 9.39 14.94 0.41
CA VAL A 99 9.60 14.95 -1.05
C VAL A 99 10.53 13.80 -1.46
N LEU A 100 10.13 13.05 -2.49
CA LEU A 100 10.90 11.98 -3.10
C LEU A 100 11.73 12.50 -4.27
N THR A 101 13.05 12.30 -4.20
CA THR A 101 14.02 12.77 -5.21
C THR A 101 14.73 11.63 -5.94
N ARG A 102 14.45 10.38 -5.58
CA ARG A 102 15.09 9.17 -6.13
C ARG A 102 14.05 8.19 -6.65
N GLY A 103 14.42 7.39 -7.65
CA GLY A 103 13.54 6.42 -8.31
C GLY A 103 12.60 7.07 -9.31
N LYS A 104 11.49 6.39 -9.60
CA LYS A 104 10.40 6.88 -10.48
C LYS A 104 9.06 6.86 -9.72
N PRO A 105 8.91 7.66 -8.64
CA PRO A 105 7.66 7.69 -7.89
C PRO A 105 6.55 8.37 -8.69
N ILE A 106 5.33 7.85 -8.58
CA ILE A 106 4.11 8.45 -9.11
C ILE A 106 3.67 9.61 -8.18
N VAL A 107 3.73 9.38 -6.86
CA VAL A 107 3.48 10.41 -5.85
C VAL A 107 4.80 10.88 -5.26
N LYS A 108 5.18 12.13 -5.55
CA LYS A 108 6.48 12.69 -5.17
C LYS A 108 6.46 13.43 -3.85
N ARG A 109 5.33 14.03 -3.48
CA ARG A 109 5.23 14.93 -2.33
C ARG A 109 4.04 14.56 -1.46
N ALA A 110 4.18 14.72 -0.15
CA ALA A 110 3.08 14.49 0.79
C ALA A 110 1.90 15.46 0.56
N ASP A 111 2.18 16.67 0.05
CA ASP A 111 1.18 17.69 -0.27
C ASP A 111 0.27 17.36 -1.47
N GLN A 112 0.58 16.30 -2.21
CA GLN A 112 -0.28 15.78 -3.27
C GLN A 112 -1.50 15.03 -2.71
N VAL A 113 -1.46 14.63 -1.43
CA VAL A 113 -2.58 13.95 -0.77
C VAL A 113 -3.43 14.99 -0.04
N VAL A 114 -4.67 15.13 -0.49
CA VAL A 114 -5.58 16.18 0.00
C VAL A 114 -6.96 15.61 0.27
N SER A 115 -7.65 16.19 1.27
CA SER A 115 -9.07 15.93 1.49
C SER A 115 -9.89 16.94 0.69
N LYS A 116 -10.74 16.46 -0.21
CA LYS A 116 -11.53 17.30 -1.12
C LYS A 116 -12.95 16.73 -1.27
N SER A 117 -13.94 17.60 -1.38
CA SER A 117 -15.30 17.18 -1.75
C SER A 117 -15.34 16.77 -3.23
N LYS A 118 -15.95 15.62 -3.50
CA LYS A 118 -16.26 15.22 -4.87
C LYS A 118 -17.39 16.13 -5.37
N GLY A 119 -17.21 16.81 -6.50
CA GLY A 119 -18.32 17.56 -7.10
C GLY A 119 -19.45 16.60 -7.50
N PHE A 120 -20.71 17.03 -7.34
CA PHE A 120 -21.87 16.20 -7.74
C PHE A 120 -21.74 15.84 -9.24
N GLY A 121 -21.73 14.54 -9.56
CA GLY A 121 -21.67 14.06 -10.96
C GLY A 121 -20.28 13.85 -11.59
N LEU A 122 -19.17 13.95 -10.82
CA LEU A 122 -17.79 13.79 -11.34
C LEU A 122 -17.16 12.40 -11.09
N GLY A 123 -17.91 11.42 -10.58
CA GLY A 123 -17.38 10.07 -10.33
C GLY A 123 -17.48 9.16 -11.54
N ARG A 124 -16.39 8.47 -11.89
CA ARG A 124 -16.47 7.26 -12.74
C ARG A 124 -17.16 6.15 -11.95
N TYR A 125 -17.94 5.31 -12.66
CA TYR A 125 -18.58 4.15 -12.07
C TYR A 125 -17.51 3.21 -11.50
N GLY A 126 -17.56 2.92 -10.19
CA GLY A 126 -16.60 2.07 -9.50
C GLY A 126 -15.44 2.78 -8.79
N GLU A 127 -15.32 4.12 -8.88
CA GLU A 127 -14.24 4.87 -8.24
C GLU A 127 -14.75 5.76 -7.10
N GLY A 128 -14.41 5.40 -5.86
CA GLY A 128 -14.72 6.15 -4.63
C GLY A 128 -16.20 6.20 -4.22
N ARG A 129 -16.50 6.74 -3.04
CA ARG A 129 -17.88 6.79 -2.50
C ARG A 129 -18.78 7.75 -3.30
N PHE A 130 -20.05 7.36 -3.46
CA PHE A 130 -21.10 8.15 -4.14
C PHE A 130 -21.55 9.36 -3.30
N GLY A 131 -22.12 10.39 -3.94
CA GLY A 131 -22.85 11.45 -3.24
C GLY A 131 -22.10 12.75 -2.95
N GLY A 132 -20.92 12.98 -3.54
CA GLY A 132 -20.21 14.26 -3.41
C GLY A 132 -19.54 14.49 -2.04
N VAL A 133 -19.39 13.42 -1.25
CA VAL A 133 -18.76 13.43 0.07
C VAL A 133 -17.26 13.73 -0.02
N TYR A 134 -16.72 14.36 1.02
CA TYR A 134 -15.27 14.58 1.17
C TYR A 134 -14.54 13.24 1.18
N GLN A 135 -13.49 13.12 0.38
CA GLN A 135 -12.65 11.93 0.29
C GLN A 135 -11.20 12.37 0.25
N VAL A 136 -10.31 11.51 0.76
CA VAL A 136 -8.89 11.69 0.54
C VAL A 136 -8.54 11.24 -0.88
N ILE A 137 -7.99 12.17 -1.64
CA ILE A 137 -7.55 11.96 -3.02
C ILE A 137 -6.07 12.26 -3.13
N ILE A 138 -5.48 11.75 -4.20
CA ILE A 138 -4.13 12.07 -4.65
C ILE A 138 -4.27 12.94 -5.90
N ARG A 139 -3.57 14.07 -5.95
CA ARG A 139 -3.44 14.90 -7.15
C ARG A 139 -2.06 14.71 -7.76
N PHE A 140 -2.02 14.14 -8.95
CA PHE A 140 -0.77 13.92 -9.67
C PHE A 140 -0.27 15.22 -10.33
N ASP A 141 1.01 15.22 -10.73
CA ASP A 141 1.63 16.40 -11.35
C ASP A 141 1.00 16.74 -12.72
N ASP A 142 0.38 15.77 -13.39
CA ASP A 142 -0.34 15.93 -14.67
C ASP A 142 -1.78 16.43 -14.51
N GLY A 143 -2.26 16.58 -13.28
CA GLY A 143 -3.62 17.03 -12.96
C GLY A 143 -4.65 15.90 -12.81
N GLU A 144 -4.29 14.65 -13.09
CA GLU A 144 -5.16 13.50 -12.80
C GLU A 144 -5.35 13.35 -11.27
N GLU A 145 -6.50 12.79 -10.87
CA GLU A 145 -6.84 12.54 -9.47
C GLU A 145 -7.14 11.04 -9.26
N ALA A 146 -6.66 10.47 -8.15
CA ALA A 146 -7.00 9.10 -7.73
C ALA A 146 -7.57 9.08 -6.31
N TYR A 147 -8.52 8.18 -6.03
CA TYR A 147 -9.07 7.99 -4.69
C TYR A 147 -8.12 7.14 -3.86
N LEU A 148 -7.62 7.69 -2.75
CA LEU A 148 -6.62 6.99 -1.94
C LEU A 148 -7.17 5.70 -1.31
N GLU A 149 -8.44 5.71 -0.89
CA GLU A 149 -9.16 4.51 -0.39
C GLU A 149 -9.08 3.35 -1.38
N HIS A 150 -9.36 3.60 -2.66
CA HIS A 150 -9.30 2.56 -3.69
C HIS A 150 -7.88 1.99 -3.87
N GLN A 151 -6.86 2.86 -3.84
CA GLN A 151 -5.46 2.43 -3.96
C GLN A 151 -4.99 1.61 -2.74
N ILE A 152 -5.46 1.97 -1.55
CA ILE A 152 -5.20 1.23 -0.31
C ILE A 152 -5.82 -0.17 -0.38
N LEU A 153 -7.08 -0.29 -0.82
CA LEU A 153 -7.76 -1.58 -0.91
C LEU A 153 -7.12 -2.49 -1.96
N GLU A 154 -6.81 -1.98 -3.16
CA GLU A 154 -6.09 -2.76 -4.19
C GLU A 154 -4.73 -3.26 -3.69
N ALA A 155 -3.99 -2.40 -2.98
CA ALA A 155 -2.73 -2.77 -2.36
C ALA A 155 -2.90 -3.84 -1.27
N HIS A 156 -3.89 -3.66 -0.39
CA HIS A 156 -4.18 -4.59 0.70
C HIS A 156 -4.56 -5.98 0.16
N ASP A 157 -5.47 -6.05 -0.81
CA ASP A 157 -5.87 -7.31 -1.46
C ASP A 157 -4.66 -8.02 -2.09
N THR A 158 -3.78 -7.27 -2.76
CA THR A 158 -2.55 -7.82 -3.36
C THR A 158 -1.64 -8.40 -2.28
N LEU A 159 -1.44 -7.70 -1.17
CA LEU A 159 -0.59 -8.17 -0.08
C LEU A 159 -1.21 -9.35 0.67
N LEU A 160 -2.54 -9.39 0.81
CA LEU A 160 -3.24 -10.49 1.46
C LEU A 160 -3.06 -11.79 0.67
N ASN A 161 -3.12 -11.73 -0.66
CA ASN A 161 -2.78 -12.88 -1.51
C ASN A 161 -1.33 -13.37 -1.27
N LEU A 162 -0.38 -12.45 -1.04
CA LEU A 162 1.01 -12.83 -0.73
C LEU A 162 1.14 -13.45 0.67
N VAL A 163 0.35 -12.99 1.66
CA VAL A 163 0.26 -13.63 2.98
C VAL A 163 -0.24 -15.06 2.84
N GLU A 164 -1.31 -15.29 2.06
CA GLU A 164 -1.85 -16.63 1.82
C GLU A 164 -0.84 -17.55 1.11
N LEU A 165 -0.12 -17.04 0.11
CA LEU A 165 0.94 -17.80 -0.56
C LEU A 165 2.08 -18.14 0.39
N LEU A 166 2.47 -17.21 1.28
CA LEU A 166 3.50 -17.48 2.28
C LEU A 166 3.05 -18.58 3.26
N GLU A 167 1.81 -18.53 3.75
CA GLU A 167 1.25 -19.57 4.62
C GLU A 167 1.25 -20.95 3.94
N GLN A 168 0.98 -21.02 2.63
CA GLN A 168 1.06 -22.28 1.87
C GLN A 168 2.49 -22.84 1.80
N HIS A 169 3.53 -22.00 1.81
CA HIS A 169 4.92 -22.46 1.84
C HIS A 169 5.38 -22.88 3.24
N LEU A 170 4.68 -22.44 4.29
CA LEU A 170 4.98 -22.76 5.70
C LEU A 170 4.30 -24.05 6.18
N ALA A 171 3.24 -24.48 5.51
CA ALA A 171 2.46 -25.69 5.82
C ALA A 171 3.16 -26.98 5.34
#